data_AF-A0A2A4N513-F1
#
_entry.id   AF-A0A2A4N513-F1
#
_cell.length_a   1.000
_cell.length_b   1.000
_cell.length_c   1.000
_cell.angle_alpha   90.00
_cell.angle_beta   90.00
_cell.angle_gamma   90.00
#
_symmetry.space_group_name_H-M   'P 1'
#
loop_
_entity.id
_entity.type
_entity.pdbx_description
1 polymer ?
#
loop_
_entity_poly.entity_id
_entity_poly.type
_entity_poly.pdbx_seq_one_letter_code
_entity_poly.pdbx_strand_id
1 'polypeptide(L)'
;MKNKNIVNIATSTASSYFILKSTAKTIDPYTRMTTGIIIGIGMSLSENPLIRFLGIGISIGSILQLVDVKQGGKLITNDYSDKIYVLLENGDVKSLNPYEIPSYSIDGLTIKGLNKVFKVSDGIYVKISNTGEISETFGMGKVVNSIRMAGLKSKEWVLSQTDKRWEDLYQKSIKG
;
A
#
# COMPACT_ATOMS: atom_id res chain seq x y z
N MET A 1 -22.44 -32.20 -12.06
CA MET A 1 -22.58 -30.74 -11.85
C MET A 1 -21.59 -30.18 -10.82
N LYS A 2 -21.36 -30.81 -9.66
CA LYS A 2 -20.42 -30.32 -8.62
C LYS A 2 -19.00 -30.02 -9.15
N ASN A 3 -18.42 -30.88 -10.00
CA ASN A 3 -17.08 -30.65 -10.55
C ASN A 3 -16.99 -29.42 -11.47
N LYS A 4 -18.01 -29.13 -12.28
CA LYS A 4 -18.00 -27.95 -13.17
C LYS A 4 -18.02 -26.64 -12.37
N ASN A 5 -18.78 -26.60 -11.28
CA ASN A 5 -18.86 -25.42 -10.42
C ASN A 5 -17.53 -25.17 -9.69
N ILE A 6 -16.90 -26.24 -9.17
CA ILE A 6 -15.57 -26.15 -8.52
C ILE A 6 -14.52 -25.65 -9.51
N VAL A 7 -14.51 -26.19 -10.74
CA VAL A 7 -13.59 -25.74 -11.80
C VAL A 7 -13.79 -24.26 -12.13
N ASN A 8 -15.05 -23.80 -12.22
CA ASN A 8 -15.35 -22.38 -12.49
C ASN A 8 -14.83 -21.48 -11.37
N ILE A 9 -15.07 -21.84 -10.10
CA ILE A 9 -14.56 -21.10 -8.94
C ILE A 9 -13.03 -21.05 -8.96
N ALA A 10 -12.37 -22.20 -9.16
CA ALA A 10 -10.91 -22.29 -9.15
C ALA A 10 -10.29 -21.45 -10.28
N THR A 11 -10.86 -21.54 -11.48
CA THR A 11 -10.37 -20.80 -12.66
C THR A 11 -10.57 -19.31 -12.48
N SER A 12 -11.73 -18.85 -12.00
CA SER A 12 -11.97 -17.43 -11.76
C SER A 12 -11.14 -16.90 -10.59
N THR A 13 -10.90 -17.72 -9.56
CA THR A 13 -9.99 -17.37 -8.45
C THR A 13 -8.58 -17.12 -8.97
N ALA A 14 -8.01 -18.06 -9.72
CA ALA A 14 -6.66 -17.90 -10.27
C ALA A 14 -6.58 -16.69 -11.22
N SER A 15 -7.53 -16.58 -12.16
CA SER A 15 -7.54 -15.51 -13.16
C SER A 15 -7.66 -14.12 -12.51
N SER A 16 -8.61 -13.95 -11.59
CA SER A 16 -8.79 -12.68 -10.86
C SER A 16 -7.59 -12.34 -10.00
N TYR A 17 -6.98 -13.33 -9.34
CA TYR A 17 -5.74 -13.12 -8.59
C TYR A 17 -4.64 -12.54 -9.48
N PHE A 18 -4.36 -13.16 -10.63
CA PHE A 18 -3.30 -12.71 -11.53
C PHE A 18 -3.63 -11.35 -12.19
N ILE A 19 -4.89 -11.12 -12.59
CA ILE A 19 -5.33 -9.84 -13.16
C ILE A 19 -5.13 -8.72 -12.13
N LEU A 20 -5.61 -8.89 -10.89
CA LEU A 20 -5.41 -7.89 -9.83
C LEU A 20 -3.93 -7.74 -9.49
N LYS A 21 -3.16 -8.83 -9.45
CA LYS A 21 -1.73 -8.80 -9.17
C LYS A 21 -0.93 -8.03 -10.22
N SER A 22 -1.40 -7.98 -11.47
CA SER A 22 -0.75 -7.20 -12.55
C SER A 22 -0.70 -5.70 -12.25
N THR A 23 -1.60 -5.18 -11.41
CA THR A 23 -1.63 -3.75 -11.02
C THR A 23 -0.87 -3.46 -9.71
N ALA A 24 -0.17 -4.45 -9.14
CA ALA A 24 0.55 -4.34 -7.87
C ALA A 24 1.70 -3.31 -7.86
N LYS A 25 2.12 -2.80 -9.02
CA LYS A 25 3.12 -1.73 -9.09
C LYS A 25 2.54 -0.36 -8.75
N THR A 26 1.23 -0.17 -8.88
CA THR A 26 0.59 1.14 -8.80
C THR A 26 -0.59 1.20 -7.84
N ILE A 27 -1.26 0.06 -7.59
CA ILE A 27 -2.44 -0.02 -6.73
C ILE A 27 -2.14 -0.88 -5.51
N ASP A 28 -2.38 -0.31 -4.34
CA ASP A 28 -2.14 -0.97 -3.06
C ASP A 28 -3.02 -2.23 -2.89
N PRO A 29 -2.57 -3.23 -2.11
CA PRO A 29 -3.30 -4.48 -1.90
C PRO A 29 -4.71 -4.30 -1.32
N TYR A 30 -4.96 -3.30 -0.48
CA TYR A 30 -6.29 -3.08 0.09
C TYR A 30 -7.26 -2.61 -1.00
N THR A 31 -6.84 -1.68 -1.85
CA THR A 31 -7.64 -1.19 -2.98
C THR A 31 -7.91 -2.31 -3.98
N ARG A 32 -6.90 -3.10 -4.35
CA ARG A 32 -7.08 -4.27 -5.24
C ARG A 32 -8.07 -5.28 -4.67
N MET A 33 -7.94 -5.61 -3.39
CA MET A 33 -8.87 -6.50 -2.69
C MET A 33 -10.29 -5.93 -2.72
N THR A 34 -10.47 -4.68 -2.30
CA THR A 34 -11.81 -4.08 -2.18
C THR A 34 -12.51 -3.99 -3.53
N THR A 35 -11.82 -3.54 -4.58
CA THR A 35 -12.40 -3.50 -5.94
C THR A 35 -12.88 -4.87 -6.37
N GLY A 36 -12.04 -5.90 -6.19
CA GLY A 36 -12.38 -7.24 -6.58
C GLY A 36 -13.50 -7.87 -5.72
N ILE A 37 -13.55 -7.59 -4.42
CA ILE A 37 -14.67 -8.00 -3.55
C ILE A 37 -15.99 -7.36 -4.00
N ILE A 38 -16.01 -6.07 -4.32
CA ILE A 38 -17.25 -5.38 -4.76
C ILE A 38 -17.77 -6.03 -6.05
N ILE A 39 -16.89 -6.25 -7.03
CA ILE A 39 -17.24 -6.91 -8.30
C ILE A 39 -17.71 -8.35 -8.05
N GLY A 40 -16.95 -9.10 -7.25
CA GLY A 40 -17.24 -10.51 -6.94
C GLY A 40 -18.56 -10.69 -6.22
N ILE A 41 -18.87 -9.84 -5.23
CA ILE A 41 -20.18 -9.83 -4.54
C ILE A 41 -21.30 -9.53 -5.54
N GLY A 42 -21.17 -8.47 -6.34
CA GLY A 42 -22.19 -8.12 -7.34
C GLY A 42 -22.51 -9.26 -8.30
N MET A 43 -21.48 -9.96 -8.79
CA MET A 43 -21.65 -11.14 -9.64
C MET A 43 -22.22 -12.35 -8.90
N SER A 44 -21.84 -12.55 -7.63
CA SER A 44 -22.29 -13.68 -6.81
C SER A 44 -23.80 -13.66 -6.50
N LEU A 45 -24.43 -12.49 -6.61
CA LEU A 45 -25.88 -12.33 -6.43
C LEU A 45 -26.69 -12.68 -7.69
N SER A 46 -26.04 -12.99 -8.81
CA SER A 46 -26.73 -13.36 -10.05
C SER A 46 -27.49 -14.69 -9.93
N GLU A 47 -28.67 -14.76 -10.53
CA GLU A 47 -29.41 -16.01 -10.70
C GLU A 47 -28.71 -16.99 -11.66
N ASN A 48 -27.88 -16.47 -12.57
CA ASN A 48 -27.12 -17.30 -13.50
C ASN A 48 -26.01 -18.07 -12.74
N PRO A 49 -26.06 -19.42 -12.72
CA PRO A 49 -25.09 -20.21 -11.95
C PRO A 49 -23.64 -19.95 -12.35
N LEU A 50 -23.36 -19.75 -13.64
CA LEU A 50 -22.00 -19.45 -14.12
C LEU A 50 -21.51 -18.13 -13.52
N ILE A 51 -22.28 -17.05 -13.69
CA ILE A 51 -21.93 -15.71 -13.20
C ILE A 51 -21.74 -15.73 -11.68
N ARG A 52 -22.62 -16.42 -10.97
CA ARG A 52 -22.53 -16.58 -9.52
C ARG A 52 -21.22 -17.25 -9.09
N PHE A 53 -20.86 -18.38 -9.70
CA PHE A 53 -19.62 -19.09 -9.34
C PHE A 53 -18.36 -18.33 -9.75
N LEU A 54 -18.41 -17.59 -10.86
CA LEU A 54 -17.34 -16.66 -11.23
C LEU A 54 -17.17 -15.59 -10.14
N GLY A 55 -18.27 -14.98 -9.69
CA GLY A 55 -18.28 -13.98 -8.63
C GLY A 55 -17.67 -14.47 -7.31
N ILE A 56 -18.01 -15.69 -6.89
CA ILE A 56 -17.40 -16.32 -5.70
C ILE A 56 -15.88 -16.44 -5.86
N GLY A 57 -15.40 -16.96 -6.99
CA GLY A 57 -13.96 -17.09 -7.20
C GLY A 57 -13.23 -15.75 -7.32
N ILE A 58 -13.86 -14.73 -7.93
CA ILE A 58 -13.31 -13.36 -7.96
C ILE A 58 -13.13 -12.84 -6.53
N SER A 59 -14.13 -12.99 -5.67
CA SER A 59 -14.03 -12.58 -4.25
C SER A 59 -12.86 -13.26 -3.55
N ILE A 60 -12.67 -14.58 -3.75
CA ILE A 60 -11.54 -15.33 -3.18
C ILE A 60 -10.21 -14.82 -3.71
N GLY A 61 -10.05 -14.68 -5.03
CA GLY A 61 -8.81 -14.20 -5.66
C GLY A 61 -8.45 -12.77 -5.27
N SER A 62 -9.46 -11.97 -4.89
CA SER A 62 -9.30 -10.60 -4.37
C SER A 62 -8.80 -10.59 -2.93
N ILE A 63 -9.31 -11.48 -2.07
CA ILE A 63 -8.82 -11.64 -0.69
C ILE A 63 -7.35 -12.04 -0.69
N LEU A 64 -6.94 -12.90 -1.63
CA LEU A 64 -5.55 -13.32 -1.78
C LEU A 64 -4.58 -12.15 -2.08
N GLN A 65 -5.04 -10.96 -2.48
CA GLN A 65 -4.17 -9.80 -2.64
C GLN A 65 -3.58 -9.33 -1.29
N LEU A 66 -4.21 -9.64 -0.16
CA LEU A 66 -3.73 -9.27 1.17
C LEU A 66 -2.39 -9.91 1.54
N VAL A 67 -1.93 -10.96 0.84
CA VAL A 67 -0.58 -11.52 1.06
C VAL A 67 0.51 -10.46 0.82
N ASP A 68 0.25 -9.48 -0.04
CA ASP A 68 1.19 -8.40 -0.32
C ASP A 68 1.26 -7.34 0.79
N VAL A 69 0.32 -7.33 1.74
CA VAL A 69 0.38 -6.44 2.92
C VAL A 69 1.64 -6.72 3.73
N LYS A 70 2.04 -8.00 3.85
CA LYS A 70 3.25 -8.42 4.56
C LYS A 70 4.56 -7.96 3.91
N GLN A 71 4.49 -7.35 2.72
CA GLN A 71 5.65 -6.73 2.09
C GLN A 71 5.85 -5.28 2.53
N GLY A 72 5.19 -4.80 3.58
CA GLY A 72 5.39 -3.46 4.12
C GLY A 72 4.84 -2.32 3.24
N GLY A 73 5.11 -1.08 3.65
CA GLY A 73 4.78 0.13 2.90
C GLY A 73 5.72 0.37 1.72
N LYS A 74 5.26 1.05 0.66
CA LYS A 74 6.10 1.32 -0.54
C LYS A 74 5.98 2.75 -1.04
N LEU A 75 7.12 3.34 -1.39
CA LEU A 75 7.17 4.52 -2.24
C LEU A 75 7.10 4.06 -3.70
N ILE A 76 6.05 4.47 -4.42
CA ILE A 76 5.82 4.03 -5.81
C ILE A 76 6.03 5.14 -6.85
N THR A 77 6.16 6.39 -6.40
CA THR A 77 6.41 7.55 -7.25
C THR A 77 7.19 8.58 -6.44
N ASN A 78 8.26 9.11 -7.01
CA ASN A 78 9.06 10.18 -6.44
C ASN A 78 9.39 11.17 -7.54
N ASP A 79 8.65 12.27 -7.62
CA ASP A 79 8.89 13.33 -8.61
C ASP A 79 9.67 14.50 -8.00
N TYR A 80 10.16 14.35 -6.77
CA TYR A 80 10.84 15.40 -6.03
C TYR A 80 12.32 15.51 -6.44
N SER A 81 12.76 16.75 -6.65
CA SER A 81 14.09 17.07 -7.18
C SER A 81 15.20 17.07 -6.13
N ASP A 82 14.85 16.98 -4.85
CA ASP A 82 15.82 16.96 -3.75
C ASP A 82 15.88 15.58 -3.07
N LYS A 83 16.92 15.38 -2.27
CA LYS A 83 17.08 14.17 -1.48
C LYS A 83 15.93 14.00 -0.48
N ILE A 84 15.43 12.78 -0.39
CA ILE A 84 14.48 12.35 0.62
C ILE A 84 15.12 11.33 1.55
N TYR A 85 14.56 11.14 2.73
CA TYR A 85 15.03 10.17 3.69
C TYR A 85 13.91 9.18 3.99
N VAL A 86 14.22 7.89 4.02
CA VAL A 86 13.27 6.82 4.27
C VAL A 86 13.74 5.98 5.44
N LEU A 87 12.80 5.58 6.29
CA LEU A 87 13.00 4.59 7.33
C LEU A 87 12.66 3.21 6.76
N LEU A 88 13.65 2.32 6.77
CA LEU A 88 13.45 0.93 6.34
C LEU A 88 12.80 0.13 7.47
N GLU A 89 11.87 -0.76 7.13
CA GLU A 89 11.15 -1.63 8.08
C GLU A 89 12.13 -2.40 8.98
N ASN A 90 13.12 -3.05 8.35
CA ASN A 90 14.14 -3.87 9.03
C ASN A 90 15.55 -3.26 8.96
N GLY A 91 15.68 -1.93 8.90
CA GLY A 91 17.00 -1.30 8.79
C GLY A 91 17.04 0.17 9.23
N ASP A 92 18.18 0.81 9.00
CA ASP A 92 18.39 2.22 9.37
C ASP A 92 17.73 3.19 8.38
N VAL A 93 17.77 4.48 8.71
CA VAL A 93 17.36 5.56 7.81
C VAL A 93 18.33 5.65 6.63
N LYS A 94 17.79 5.67 5.41
CA LYS A 94 18.57 5.84 4.17
C LYS A 94 18.14 7.10 3.42
N SER A 95 19.11 7.77 2.81
CA SER A 95 18.82 8.81 1.82
C SER A 95 18.54 8.17 0.46
N LEU A 96 17.53 8.68 -0.24
CA LEU A 96 17.29 8.39 -1.64
C LEU A 96 17.69 9.59 -2.50
N ASN A 97 18.23 9.31 -3.68
CA ASN A 97 18.54 10.34 -4.65
C ASN A 97 17.25 10.96 -5.21
N PRO A 98 17.33 12.16 -5.80
CA PRO A 98 16.21 12.73 -6.54
C PRO A 98 15.65 11.73 -7.54
N TYR A 99 14.32 11.66 -7.62
CA TYR A 99 13.59 10.76 -8.51
C TYR A 99 13.77 9.25 -8.27
N GLU A 100 14.53 8.85 -7.25
CA GLU A 100 14.76 7.44 -6.95
C GLU A 100 13.52 6.80 -6.32
N ILE A 101 13.16 5.61 -6.84
CA ILE A 101 12.10 4.75 -6.30
C ILE A 101 12.78 3.50 -5.73
N PRO A 102 12.74 3.28 -4.41
CA PRO A 102 13.38 2.14 -3.79
C PRO A 102 12.65 0.83 -4.15
N SER A 103 13.40 -0.26 -4.32
CA SER A 103 12.82 -1.60 -4.51
C SER A 103 12.39 -2.28 -3.21
N TYR A 104 12.70 -1.66 -2.06
CA TYR A 104 12.45 -2.16 -0.72
C TYR A 104 11.32 -1.40 -0.01
N SER A 105 10.85 -2.00 1.08
CA SER A 105 9.75 -1.50 1.88
C SER A 105 10.21 -0.43 2.87
N ILE A 106 9.29 0.50 3.16
CA ILE A 106 9.53 1.62 4.04
C ILE A 106 8.44 1.70 5.10
N ASP A 107 8.83 2.04 6.32
CA ASP A 107 7.92 2.34 7.43
C ASP A 107 7.58 3.82 7.48
N GLY A 108 8.48 4.67 6.98
CA GLY A 108 8.28 6.10 7.00
C GLY A 108 9.23 6.83 6.07
N LEU A 109 8.94 8.09 5.86
CA LEU A 109 9.80 8.96 5.06
C LEU A 109 9.70 10.42 5.51
N THR A 110 10.68 11.22 5.11
CA THR A 110 10.64 12.67 5.27
C THR A 110 11.44 13.37 4.19
N ILE A 111 11.22 14.68 4.10
CA ILE A 111 11.99 15.61 3.27
C ILE A 111 12.52 16.75 4.14
N LYS A 112 13.67 17.30 3.77
CA LYS A 112 14.28 18.40 4.52
C LYS A 112 13.37 19.64 4.49
N GLY A 113 13.14 20.25 5.64
CA GLY A 113 12.24 21.40 5.81
C GLY A 113 10.78 21.04 6.14
N LEU A 114 10.41 19.75 6.10
CA LEU A 114 9.06 19.31 6.49
C LEU A 114 8.79 19.47 7.99
N ASN A 115 9.85 19.40 8.81
CA ASN A 115 9.78 19.43 10.28
C ASN A 115 8.79 18.40 10.86
N LYS A 116 8.57 17.30 10.14
CA LYS A 116 7.66 16.18 10.45
C LYS A 116 8.19 14.92 9.76
N VAL A 117 7.65 13.77 10.15
CA VAL A 117 7.85 12.51 9.43
C VAL A 117 6.51 11.99 8.91
N PHE A 118 6.51 11.27 7.80
CA PHE A 118 5.33 10.62 7.26
C PHE A 118 5.43 9.12 7.55
N LYS A 119 4.52 8.58 8.38
CA LYS A 119 4.42 7.15 8.67
C LYS A 119 3.63 6.44 7.57
N VAL A 120 4.17 5.34 7.07
CA VAL A 120 3.56 4.47 6.06
C VAL A 120 3.21 3.15 6.74
N SER A 121 1.96 2.70 6.64
CA SER A 121 1.57 1.39 7.16
C SER A 121 1.85 0.28 6.14
N ASP A 122 1.91 -0.96 6.63
CA ASP A 122 2.02 -2.16 5.79
C ASP A 122 0.94 -2.23 4.70
N GLY A 123 1.39 -2.50 3.47
CA GLY A 123 0.52 -2.57 2.31
C GLY A 123 0.01 -1.21 1.84
N ILE A 124 0.55 -0.09 2.32
CA ILE A 124 0.20 1.26 1.84
C ILE A 124 1.22 1.74 0.82
N TYR A 125 0.74 2.28 -0.29
CA TYR A 125 1.58 2.90 -1.31
C TYR A 125 1.51 4.42 -1.18
N VAL A 126 2.67 5.05 -1.29
CA VAL A 126 2.83 6.50 -1.19
C VAL A 126 3.51 7.07 -2.42
N LYS A 127 3.25 8.34 -2.67
CA LYS A 127 3.79 9.14 -3.76
C LYS A 127 4.33 10.46 -3.21
N ILE A 128 5.35 10.98 -3.88
CA ILE A 128 5.88 12.31 -3.63
C ILE A 128 5.78 13.11 -4.93
N SER A 129 5.11 14.26 -4.88
CA SER A 129 5.00 15.17 -6.02
C SER A 129 6.29 15.97 -6.24
N ASN A 130 6.36 16.71 -7.35
CA ASN A 130 7.42 17.66 -7.62
C ASN A 130 7.52 18.81 -6.60
N THR A 131 6.44 19.12 -5.87
CA THR A 131 6.44 20.13 -4.79
C THR A 131 6.88 19.56 -3.44
N GLY A 132 7.15 18.26 -3.36
CA GLY A 132 7.48 17.57 -2.11
C GLY A 132 6.24 17.19 -1.29
N GLU A 133 5.04 17.28 -1.86
CA GLU A 133 3.83 16.80 -1.20
C GLU A 133 3.85 15.27 -1.12
N ILE A 134 3.75 14.74 0.10
CA ILE A 134 3.68 13.31 0.36
C ILE A 134 2.21 12.91 0.51
N SER A 135 1.76 11.94 -0.28
CA SER A 135 0.38 11.46 -0.23
C SER A 135 0.30 9.95 -0.45
N GLU A 136 -0.72 9.32 0.13
CA GLU A 136 -1.06 7.94 -0.20
C GLU A 136 -1.70 7.84 -1.59
N THR A 137 -1.58 6.67 -2.22
CA THR A 137 -2.39 6.34 -3.40
C THR A 137 -3.88 6.44 -3.10
N PHE A 138 -4.65 6.92 -4.08
CA PHE A 138 -6.11 6.89 -4.00
C PHE A 138 -6.62 5.45 -3.81
N GLY A 139 -7.61 5.29 -2.93
CA GLY A 139 -8.29 4.02 -2.68
C GLY A 139 -8.35 3.65 -1.20
N MET A 140 -8.56 2.36 -0.94
CA MET A 140 -8.72 1.84 0.42
C MET A 140 -7.44 1.83 1.23
N GLY A 141 -6.27 1.82 0.59
CA GLY A 141 -5.00 2.01 1.29
C GLY A 141 -5.01 3.28 2.14
N LYS A 142 -5.43 4.42 1.58
CA LYS A 142 -5.52 5.69 2.31
C LYS A 142 -6.44 5.59 3.54
N VAL A 143 -7.59 4.93 3.40
CA VAL A 143 -8.55 4.75 4.51
C VAL A 143 -7.93 3.89 5.61
N VAL A 144 -7.29 2.78 5.25
CA VAL A 144 -6.59 1.91 6.20
C VAL A 144 -5.45 2.65 6.90
N ASN A 145 -4.68 3.46 6.17
CA ASN A 145 -3.60 4.26 6.74
C ASN A 145 -4.12 5.25 7.80
N SER A 146 -5.24 5.92 7.50
CA SER A 146 -5.93 6.81 8.45
C SER A 146 -6.44 6.09 9.70
N ILE A 147 -7.08 4.92 9.54
CA ILE A 147 -7.58 4.11 10.67
C ILE A 147 -6.43 3.65 11.56
N ARG A 148 -5.28 3.31 10.98
CA ARG A 148 -4.06 2.93 11.70
C ARG A 148 -3.31 4.12 12.30
N MET A 149 -3.90 5.32 12.25
CA MET A 149 -3.29 6.55 12.74
C MET A 149 -1.88 6.76 12.16
N ALA A 150 -1.67 6.46 10.88
CA ALA A 150 -0.42 6.73 10.18
C ALA A 150 -0.46 8.12 9.50
N GLY A 151 0.34 8.35 8.44
CA GLY A 151 0.46 9.64 7.77
C GLY A 151 1.42 10.60 8.50
N LEU A 152 1.21 11.91 8.34
CA LEU A 152 2.08 12.94 8.94
C LEU A 152 2.08 12.88 10.48
N LYS A 153 3.28 12.94 11.07
CA LYS A 153 3.53 12.89 12.51
C LYS A 153 4.39 14.05 12.99
N SER A 154 4.02 14.57 14.16
CA SER A 154 4.72 15.66 14.83
C SER A 154 5.93 15.16 15.61
N LYS A 155 6.73 16.10 16.10
CA LYS A 155 7.89 15.82 16.96
C LYS A 155 7.49 15.08 18.23
N GLU A 156 6.37 15.45 18.84
CA GLU A 156 5.89 14.84 20.09
C GLU A 156 5.55 13.36 19.88
N TRP A 157 4.94 13.03 18.74
CA TRP A 157 4.68 11.64 18.37
C TRP A 157 5.99 10.87 18.14
N VAL A 158 6.97 11.48 17.48
CA VAL A 158 8.28 10.87 17.24
C VAL A 158 8.98 10.54 18.56
N LEU A 159 9.00 11.49 19.50
CA LEU A 159 9.64 11.33 20.80
C LEU A 159 8.92 10.34 21.72
N SER A 160 7.64 10.04 21.46
CA SER A 160 6.91 9.01 22.20
C SER A 160 7.13 7.59 21.68
N GLN A 161 7.81 7.42 20.54
CA GLN A 161 8.12 6.10 20.01
C GLN A 161 9.32 5.49 20.72
N THR A 162 9.25 4.18 21.00
CA THR A 162 10.38 3.40 21.54
C THR A 162 11.50 3.23 20.52
N ASP A 163 11.15 3.20 19.23
CA ASP A 163 12.10 3.08 18.13
C ASP A 163 12.76 4.42 17.80
N LYS A 164 14.03 4.57 18.18
CA LYS A 164 14.82 5.79 18.01
C LYS A 164 15.10 6.15 16.54
N ARG A 165 14.89 5.23 15.59
CA ARG A 165 15.06 5.52 14.16
C ARG A 165 14.06 6.57 13.67
N TRP A 166 12.89 6.68 14.32
CA TRP A 166 11.94 7.77 14.06
C TRP A 166 12.52 9.14 14.41
N GLU A 167 13.31 9.21 15.48
CA GLU A 167 13.99 10.44 15.87
C GLU A 167 15.08 10.80 14.85
N ASP A 168 15.91 9.85 14.43
CA ASP A 168 16.91 10.11 13.38
C ASP A 168 16.25 10.60 12.08
N LEU A 169 15.17 9.93 11.64
CA LEU A 169 14.40 10.37 10.48
C LEU A 169 13.89 11.81 10.67
N TYR A 170 13.32 12.12 11.84
CA TYR A 170 12.86 13.47 12.15
C TYR A 170 13.98 14.51 12.11
N GLN A 171 15.17 14.22 12.63
CA GLN A 171 16.31 15.14 12.57
C GLN A 171 16.70 15.47 11.13
N LYS A 172 16.58 14.51 10.19
CA LYS A 172 16.78 14.78 8.75
C LYS A 172 15.73 15.73 8.14
N SER A 173 14.56 15.84 8.76
CA SER A 173 13.47 16.71 8.32
C SER A 173 13.66 18.18 8.71
N ILE A 174 14.52 18.47 9.68
CA ILE A 174 14.67 19.82 10.23
C ILE A 174 15.42 20.71 9.22
N LYS A 175 14.90 21.92 9.02
CA LYS A 175 15.64 22.96 8.29
C LYS A 175 16.76 23.46 9.21
N GLY A 176 18.00 23.14 8.87
CA GLY A 176 19.19 23.74 9.49
C GLY A 176 19.33 25.22 9.13
#